data_AF-A0A317ZET1-F1
#
_entry.id   AF-A0A317ZET1-F1
#
_cell.length_a   1.000
_cell.length_b   1.000
_cell.length_c   1.000
_cell.angle_alpha   90.00
_cell.angle_beta   90.00
_cell.angle_gamma   90.00
#
_symmetry.space_group_name_H-M   'P 1'
#
loop_
_entity.id
_entity.type
_entity.pdbx_description
1 polymer ?
#
loop_
_entity_poly.entity_id
_entity_poly.type
_entity_poly.pdbx_seq_one_letter_code
_entity_poly.pdbx_strand_id
1 'polypeptide(L)' 'MQEQNKKAIYYYYDEEGNRRLWSVNNLNESVVSGYKARIEFFKKKNPDVDNLFIQIDGVEFKLL' A
#
# COMPACT_ATOMS: atom_id res chain seq x y z
N MET A 1 -20.45 18.10 -4.06
CA MET A 1 -19.63 17.03 -4.66
C MET A 1 -19.43 16.00 -3.58
N GLN A 2 -19.91 14.76 -3.75
CA GLN A 2 -19.64 13.70 -2.78
C GLN A 2 -18.15 13.39 -2.85
N GLU A 3 -17.42 13.59 -1.75
CA GLU A 3 -16.08 13.04 -1.58
C GLU A 3 -16.21 11.52 -1.78
N GLN A 4 -15.82 11.05 -2.95
CA GLN A 4 -15.53 9.63 -3.13
C GLN A 4 -14.38 9.35 -2.18
N ASN A 5 -14.68 8.77 -1.02
CA ASN A 5 -13.73 8.27 -0.04
C ASN A 5 -12.92 7.13 -0.68
N LYS A 6 -12.04 7.48 -1.64
CA LYS A 6 -11.19 6.53 -2.34
C LYS A 6 -10.31 5.86 -1.29
N LYS A 7 -10.15 4.55 -1.40
CA LYS A 7 -9.30 3.79 -0.48
C LYS A 7 -7.93 3.61 -1.12
N ALA A 8 -6.90 3.71 -0.30
CA ALA A 8 -5.55 3.27 -0.59
C ALA A 8 -5.36 1.90 0.07
N ILE A 9 -5.26 0.85 -0.75
CA ILE A 9 -5.12 -0.54 -0.29
C ILE A 9 -3.67 -0.96 -0.52
N TYR A 10 -2.97 -1.30 0.53
CA TYR A 10 -1.59 -1.77 0.47
C TYR A 10 -1.54 -3.27 0.68
N TYR A 11 -0.78 -3.97 -0.16
CA TYR A 11 -0.59 -5.41 -0.09
C TYR A 11 0.74 -5.83 -0.70
N TYR A 12 1.12 -7.08 -0.47
CA TYR A 12 2.30 -7.71 -1.04
C TYR A 12 1.96 -9.15 -1.43
N TYR A 13 2.85 -9.83 -2.14
CA TYR A 13 2.70 -11.25 -2.46
C TYR A 13 3.64 -12.07 -1.59
N ASP A 14 3.13 -13.15 -0.99
CA ASP A 14 3.99 -14.12 -0.32
C ASP A 14 4.73 -15.02 -1.31
N GLU A 15 5.57 -15.92 -0.79
CA GLU A 15 6.38 -16.84 -1.60
C GLU A 15 5.53 -17.79 -2.49
N GLU A 16 4.30 -18.08 -2.07
CA GLU A 16 3.35 -18.89 -2.82
C GLU A 16 2.58 -18.07 -3.88
N GLY A 17 2.84 -16.76 -3.98
CA GLY A 17 2.18 -15.85 -4.89
C GLY A 17 0.78 -15.42 -4.43
N ASN A 18 0.44 -15.61 -3.16
CA ASN A 18 -0.85 -15.17 -2.62
C ASN A 18 -0.79 -13.70 -2.21
N ARG A 19 -1.85 -12.95 -2.55
CA ARG A 19 -1.97 -11.54 -2.15
C ARG A 19 -2.25 -11.44 -0.65
N ARG A 20 -1.36 -10.80 0.09
CA ARG A 20 -1.47 -10.53 1.52
C ARG A 20 -1.77 -9.06 1.77
N LEU A 21 -2.92 -8.81 2.39
CA LEU A 21 -3.31 -7.46 2.78
C LEU A 21 -2.37 -6.96 3.88
N TRP A 22 -1.80 -5.77 3.68
CA TRP A 22 -1.02 -5.10 4.71
C TRP A 22 -1.82 -4.00 5.42
N SER A 23 -2.51 -3.12 4.67
CA SER A 23 -3.25 -2.02 5.27
C SER A 23 -4.27 -1.40 4.32
N VAL A 24 -5.33 -0.80 4.86
CA VAL A 24 -6.32 -0.01 4.10
C VAL A 24 -6.46 1.36 4.76
N ASN A 25 -6.36 2.42 3.97
CA ASN A 25 -6.54 3.79 4.44
C ASN A 25 -7.51 4.55 3.54
N ASN A 26 -8.11 5.62 4.04
CA ASN A 26 -8.70 6.63 3.17
C ASN A 26 -7.59 7.35 2.44
N LEU A 27 -7.73 7.47 1.12
CA LEU A 27 -6.82 8.26 0.31
C LEU A 27 -7.00 9.72 0.68
N ASN A 28 -5.95 10.31 1.23
CA ASN A 28 -5.87 11.73 1.56
C ASN A 28 -4.43 12.19 1.35
N GLU A 29 -4.20 13.50 1.48
CA GLU A 29 -2.88 14.10 1.30
C GLU A 29 -1.82 13.51 2.26
N SER A 30 -2.20 13.10 3.47
CA SER A 30 -1.29 12.47 4.43
C SER A 30 -0.79 11.10 3.98
N VAL A 31 -1.63 10.31 3.29
CA VAL A 31 -1.20 9.03 2.68
C VAL A 31 -0.19 9.28 1.56
N VAL A 32 -0.43 10.29 0.73
CA VAL A 32 0.44 10.63 -0.41
C VAL A 32 1.75 11.26 0.07
N SER A 33 1.73 12.15 1.05
CA SER A 33 2.95 12.78 1.60
C SER A 33 3.76 11.83 2.49
N GLY A 34 3.09 10.95 3.24
CA GLY A 34 3.72 10.00 4.16
C GLY A 34 4.15 8.67 3.55
N TYR A 35 4.02 8.48 2.23
CA TYR A 35 4.25 7.19 1.59
C TYR A 35 5.66 6.62 1.80
N LYS A 36 6.70 7.46 1.82
CA LYS A 36 8.09 7.00 2.05
C LYS A 36 8.25 6.37 3.43
N ALA A 37 7.82 7.07 4.48
CA ALA A 37 7.86 6.55 5.85
C ALA A 37 7.02 5.27 6.00
N ARG A 38 5.92 5.16 5.23
CA ARG A 38 5.10 3.95 5.17
C ARG A 38 5.86 2.77 4.58
N ILE A 39 6.58 2.98 3.47
CA ILE A 39 7.43 1.98 2.81
C ILE A 39 8.56 1.55 3.75
N GLU A 40 9.25 2.50 4.40
CA GLU A 40 10.32 2.19 5.35
C GLU A 40 9.80 1.38 6.55
N PHE A 41 8.63 1.74 7.09
CA PHE A 41 8.00 0.99 8.16
C PHE A 41 7.61 -0.43 7.71
N PHE A 42 7.08 -0.57 6.49
CA PHE A 42 6.78 -1.87 5.90
C PHE A 42 8.04 -2.74 5.80
N LYS A 43 9.13 -2.20 5.25
CA LYS A 43 10.42 -2.90 5.12
C LYS A 43 11.03 -3.28 6.45
N LYS A 44 10.92 -2.42 7.47
CA LYS A 44 11.38 -2.74 8.82
C LYS A 44 10.63 -3.92 9.44
N LYS A 45 9.35 -4.08 9.11
CA LYS A 45 8.51 -5.19 9.60
C LYS A 45 8.64 -6.46 8.77
N ASN A 46 8.93 -6.32 7.47
CA ASN A 46 9.02 -7.40 6.51
C ASN A 46 10.32 -7.22 5.68
N PRO A 47 11.50 -7.45 6.27
CA PRO A 47 12.78 -7.13 5.63
C PRO A 47 12.97 -7.85 4.30
N ASP A 48 12.49 -9.09 4.21
CA ASP A 48 12.66 -9.97 3.05
C ASP A 48 11.60 -9.73 1.94
N VAL A 49 10.68 -8.78 2.13
CA VAL A 49 9.56 -8.54 1.20
C VAL A 49 9.84 -7.28 0.35
N ASP A 50 10.14 -7.46 -0.94
CA ASP A 50 10.46 -6.40 -1.94
C ASP A 50 9.37 -6.26 -3.03
N ASN A 51 8.12 -6.51 -2.66
CA ASN A 51 7.00 -6.49 -3.59
C ASN A 51 5.77 -5.83 -2.95
N LEU A 52 5.96 -4.65 -2.37
CA LEU A 52 4.86 -3.86 -1.81
C LEU A 52 4.14 -3.11 -2.93
N PHE A 53 2.82 -3.22 -2.95
CA PHE A 53 1.94 -2.54 -3.87
C PHE A 53 0.96 -1.65 -3.12
N ILE A 54 0.48 -0.63 -3.84
CA ILE A 54 -0.69 0.16 -3.46
C ILE A 54 -1.70 0.13 -4.59
N GLN A 55 -2.96 -0.14 -4.26
CA GLN A 55 -4.09 -0.01 -5.17
C GLN A 55 -4.93 1.19 -4.77
N ILE A 56 -5.20 2.05 -5.75
CA ILE A 56 -6.08 3.21 -5.64
C ILE A 56 -7.05 3.15 -6.81
N ASP A 57 -8.36 3.14 -6.52
CA ASP A 57 -9.41 3.16 -7.55
C ASP A 57 -9.28 2.00 -8.57
N GLY A 58 -8.84 0.83 -8.08
CA GLY A 58 -8.60 -0.35 -8.91
C GLY A 58 -7.25 -0.36 -9.66
N VAL A 59 -6.54 0.76 -9.70
CA VAL A 59 -5.22 0.86 -10.35
C VAL A 59 -4.13 0.47 -9.35
N GLU A 60 -3.25 -0.45 -9.75
CA GLU A 60 -2.13 -0.94 -8.94
C GLU A 60 -0.83 -0.20 -9.27
N PHE A 61 -0.05 0.12 -8.24
CA PHE A 61 1.29 0.69 -8.34
C PHE A 61 2.25 -0.09 -7.46
N LYS A 62 3.40 -0.47 -8.03
CA LYS A 62 4.51 -1.09 -7.28
C LYS A 62 5.30 0.00 -6.56
N LEU A 63 5.55 -0.19 -5.26
CA LEU A 63 6.26 0.75 -4.39
C LEU A 63 7.69 0.29 -4.05
N LEU A 64 7.90 -1.02 -3.97
CA LEU A 64 9.18 -1.73 -3.79
C LEU A 64 9.28 -2.76 -4.90
#